data_AF-A0A6G3XUN4-F1
#
_entry.id   AF-A0A6G3XUN4-F1
#
_cell.length_a   1.000
_cell.length_b   1.000
_cell.length_c   1.000
_cell.angle_alpha   90.00
_cell.angle_beta   90.00
_cell.angle_gamma   90.00
#
_symmetry.space_group_name_H-M   'P 1'
#
loop_
_entity.id
_entity.type
_entity.pdbx_description
1 polymer ?
#
loop_
_entity_poly.entity_id
_entity_poly.type
_entity_poly.pdbx_seq_one_letter_code
_entity_poly.pdbx_strand_id
1 'polypeptide(L)'
;EGPAAALYADSVFTFLAEGVAATVSGGEQVLVPSRPVSPDKGAVSASDVYAQSADYPSARWVPAYSGNFVVGRKAAIDKVVIHT
;
A
#
# COMPACT_ATOMS: atom_id res chain seq x y z
N GLU A 1 2.15 -5.31 -16.32
CA GLU A 1 2.26 -5.36 -14.84
C GLU A 1 2.33 -3.95 -14.29
N GLY A 2 1.81 -3.72 -13.07
CA GLY A 2 1.54 -2.37 -12.55
C GLY A 2 2.29 -2.04 -11.25
N PRO A 3 2.10 -0.81 -10.71
CA PRO A 3 2.91 -0.29 -9.61
C PRO A 3 2.84 -1.09 -8.30
N ALA A 4 1.72 -1.78 -8.02
CA ALA A 4 1.60 -2.68 -6.87
C ALA A 4 2.53 -3.91 -6.96
N ALA A 5 2.76 -4.43 -8.17
CA ALA A 5 3.71 -5.53 -8.39
C ALA A 5 5.15 -5.08 -8.14
N ALA A 6 5.47 -3.82 -8.45
CA ALA A 6 6.78 -3.21 -8.18
C ALA A 6 7.04 -3.11 -6.66
N LEU A 7 6.04 -2.65 -5.88
CA LEU A 7 6.13 -2.59 -4.41
C LEU A 7 6.35 -3.97 -3.78
N TYR A 8 5.65 -4.98 -4.29
CA TYR A 8 5.82 -6.36 -3.82
C TYR A 8 7.23 -6.87 -4.13
N ALA A 9 7.71 -6.67 -5.36
CA ALA A 9 9.05 -7.06 -5.77
C ALA A 9 10.14 -6.36 -4.92
N ASP A 10 10.00 -5.05 -4.70
CA ASP A 10 10.91 -4.28 -3.84
C ASP A 10 10.95 -4.85 -2.42
N SER A 11 9.78 -5.16 -1.83
CA SER A 11 9.70 -5.75 -0.49
C SER A 11 10.42 -7.10 -0.42
N VAL A 12 10.23 -7.95 -1.43
CA VAL A 12 10.93 -9.25 -1.51
C VAL A 12 12.44 -9.04 -1.60
N PHE A 13 12.91 -8.17 -2.49
CA PHE A 13 14.35 -7.94 -2.64
C PHE A 13 14.99 -7.30 -1.41
N THR A 14 14.25 -6.48 -0.64
CA THR A 14 14.69 -6.00 0.67
C THR A 14 14.90 -7.16 1.65
N PHE A 15 13.91 -8.05 1.82
CA PHE A 15 14.07 -9.21 2.72
C PHE A 15 15.21 -10.14 2.31
N LEU A 16 15.48 -10.26 1.00
CA LEU A 16 16.60 -11.05 0.52
C LEU A 16 17.94 -10.38 0.81
N ALA A 17 18.03 -9.06 0.66
CA ALA A 17 19.24 -8.29 0.94
C ALA A 17 19.57 -8.26 2.44
N GLU A 18 18.57 -8.17 3.29
CA GLU A 18 18.72 -8.01 4.74
C GLU A 18 18.67 -9.33 5.51
N GLY A 19 17.99 -10.34 4.96
CA GLY A 19 17.62 -11.54 5.70
C GLY A 19 16.39 -11.33 6.60
N VAL A 20 15.98 -12.39 7.30
CA VAL A 20 14.87 -12.36 8.25
C VAL A 20 15.30 -13.10 9.51
N ALA A 21 15.10 -12.48 10.68
CA ALA A 21 15.20 -13.14 11.98
C ALA A 21 13.96 -12.77 12.80
N ALA A 22 13.08 -13.74 13.05
CA ALA A 22 11.81 -13.51 13.75
C ALA A 22 11.45 -14.67 14.66
N THR A 23 10.76 -14.37 15.76
CA THR A 23 10.11 -15.38 16.62
C THR A 23 8.61 -15.31 16.38
N VAL A 24 8.01 -16.40 15.92
CA VAL A 24 6.55 -16.48 15.69
C VAL A 24 5.79 -16.73 16.98
N SER A 25 4.46 -16.55 16.98
CA SER A 25 3.60 -16.67 18.17
C SER A 25 3.67 -18.02 18.89
N GLY A 26 4.18 -19.07 18.23
CA GLY A 26 4.46 -20.38 18.83
C GLY A 26 5.85 -20.55 19.46
N GLY A 27 6.69 -19.50 19.47
CA GLY A 27 8.06 -19.54 20.01
C GLY A 27 9.11 -20.13 19.05
N GLU A 28 8.72 -20.57 17.86
CA GLU A 28 9.63 -20.99 16.80
C GLU A 28 10.43 -19.79 16.25
N GLN A 29 11.72 -20.00 16.03
CA GLN A 29 12.60 -19.01 15.41
C GLN A 29 12.72 -19.28 13.92
N VAL A 30 12.41 -18.26 13.12
CA VAL A 30 12.59 -18.25 11.68
C VAL A 30 13.84 -17.43 11.37
N LEU A 31 14.82 -18.08 10.72
CA LEU A 31 16.05 -17.46 10.27
C LEU A 31 16.23 -17.65 8.76
N VAL A 32 16.37 -16.54 8.05
CA VAL A 32 16.75 -16.48 6.64
C VAL A 32 17.99 -15.60 6.55
N PRO A 33 19.17 -16.13 6.19
CA PRO A 33 20.36 -15.31 6.06
C PRO A 33 20.23 -14.33 4.88
N SER A 34 20.87 -13.16 5.01
CA SER A 34 20.99 -12.20 3.92
C SER A 34 21.75 -12.77 2.73
N ARG A 35 21.41 -12.30 1.54
CA ARG A 35 22.14 -12.58 0.31
C ARG A 35 22.36 -11.31 -0.50
N PRO A 36 23.55 -11.12 -1.11
CA PRO A 36 23.78 -9.98 -1.98
C PRO A 36 22.86 -10.08 -3.21
N VAL A 37 22.01 -9.07 -3.39
CA VAL A 37 21.10 -8.96 -4.53
C VAL A 37 21.18 -7.56 -5.11
N SER A 38 21.11 -7.47 -6.44
CA SER A 38 21.05 -6.22 -7.18
C SER A 38 20.00 -6.37 -8.27
N PRO A 39 18.70 -6.26 -7.93
CA PRO A 39 17.63 -6.47 -8.89
C PRO A 39 17.65 -5.41 -10.00
N ASP A 40 17.50 -5.84 -11.24
CA ASP A 40 17.22 -4.94 -12.37
C ASP A 40 15.76 -4.49 -12.28
N LYS A 41 15.55 -3.20 -11.98
CA LYS A 41 14.22 -2.62 -11.81
C LYS A 41 13.62 -2.10 -13.12
N GLY A 42 14.41 -2.02 -14.21
CA GLY A 42 13.97 -1.44 -15.47
C GLY A 42 13.30 -0.07 -15.30
N ALA A 43 12.25 0.20 -16.10
CA ALA A 43 11.46 1.43 -16.01
C ALA A 43 10.31 1.37 -14.98
N VAL A 44 10.18 0.26 -14.24
CA VAL A 44 9.05 0.03 -13.34
C VAL A 44 9.44 0.53 -11.95
N SER A 45 8.99 1.74 -11.60
CA SER A 45 9.26 2.31 -10.28
C SER A 45 8.03 2.29 -9.38
N ALA A 46 8.23 1.89 -8.12
CA ALA A 46 7.24 2.06 -7.07
C ALA A 46 7.11 3.54 -6.61
N SER A 47 8.04 4.41 -7.00
CA SER A 47 8.09 5.82 -6.59
C SER A 47 6.85 6.63 -6.97
N ASP A 48 6.10 6.18 -7.97
CA ASP A 48 4.90 6.88 -8.44
C ASP A 48 3.63 6.42 -7.70
N VAL A 49 3.77 5.47 -6.77
CA VAL A 49 2.68 5.04 -5.88
C VAL A 49 2.61 5.96 -4.68
N TYR A 50 1.94 7.09 -4.85
CA TYR A 50 1.60 7.97 -3.75
C TYR A 50 0.25 7.57 -3.15
N ALA A 51 0.21 7.33 -1.85
CA ALA A 51 -1.03 7.25 -1.10
C ALA A 51 -1.72 8.62 -1.17
N GLN A 52 -2.74 8.74 -2.02
CA GLN A 52 -3.51 9.98 -2.12
C GLN A 52 -4.44 10.19 -0.91
N SER A 53 -4.59 9.18 -0.05
CA SER A 53 -5.12 9.29 1.31
C SER A 53 -4.36 8.33 2.22
N ALA A 54 -4.03 8.76 3.43
CA ALA A 54 -3.43 7.91 4.46
C ALA A 54 -4.38 6.79 4.90
N ASP A 55 -5.69 7.04 4.86
CA ASP A 55 -6.71 6.09 5.29
C ASP A 55 -6.99 5.04 4.21
N TYR A 56 -6.79 5.38 2.93
CA TYR A 56 -7.02 4.49 1.79
C TYR A 56 -5.92 4.61 0.73
N PRO A 57 -4.71 4.08 0.99
CA PRO A 57 -3.53 4.28 0.13
C PRO A 57 -3.69 3.73 -1.30
N SER A 58 -4.47 2.67 -1.49
CA SER A 58 -4.70 2.05 -2.80
C SER A 58 -5.84 2.68 -3.61
N ALA A 59 -6.59 3.62 -3.03
CA ALA A 59 -7.74 4.23 -3.70
C ALA A 59 -7.30 5.32 -4.68
N ARG A 60 -7.80 5.26 -5.91
CA ARG A 60 -7.66 6.36 -6.87
C ARG A 60 -8.60 7.50 -6.48
N TRP A 61 -8.07 8.68 -6.20
CA TRP A 61 -8.89 9.85 -5.93
C TRP A 61 -9.45 10.44 -7.23
N VAL A 62 -10.78 10.49 -7.33
CA VAL A 62 -11.50 11.16 -8.40
C VAL A 62 -12.48 12.14 -7.75
N PRO A 63 -12.40 13.45 -8.05
CA PRO A 63 -13.36 14.42 -7.53
C PRO A 63 -14.80 14.02 -7.89
N ALA A 64 -15.71 14.12 -6.92
CA ALA A 64 -17.13 13.90 -7.18
C ALA A 64 -17.67 14.93 -8.18
N TYR A 65 -18.57 14.51 -9.07
CA TYR A 65 -19.27 15.42 -9.97
C TYR A 65 -20.14 16.40 -9.17
N SER A 66 -19.94 17.70 -9.35
CA SER A 66 -20.59 18.75 -8.56
C SER A 66 -22.11 18.78 -8.70
N GLY A 67 -22.66 18.29 -9.81
CA GLY A 67 -24.11 18.19 -9.98
C GLY A 67 -24.79 17.18 -9.05
N ASN A 68 -24.04 16.32 -8.37
CA ASN A 68 -24.58 15.29 -7.47
C ASN A 68 -24.61 15.71 -5.99
N PHE A 69 -24.12 16.90 -5.64
CA PHE A 69 -24.09 17.36 -4.26
C PHE A 69 -24.26 18.87 -4.12
N VAL A 70 -24.57 19.32 -2.90
CA VAL A 70 -24.67 20.73 -2.53
C VAL A 70 -23.65 21.04 -1.45
N VAL A 71 -22.91 22.13 -1.61
CA VAL A 71 -21.91 22.61 -0.63
C VAL A 71 -22.57 23.31 0.56
N GLY A 72 -21.93 23.30 1.72
CA GLY A 72 -22.38 24.08 2.89
C GLY A 72 -23.54 23.49 3.69
N ARG A 73 -23.74 22.15 3.66
CA ARG A 73 -24.74 21.48 4.49
C ARG A 73 -24.44 21.69 5.98
N LYS A 74 -25.45 22.07 6.76
CA LYS A 74 -25.33 22.35 8.21
C LYS A 74 -25.91 21.27 9.12
N ALA A 75 -26.54 20.25 8.55
CA ALA A 75 -27.09 19.14 9.34
C ALA A 75 -25.96 18.33 9.97
N ALA A 76 -26.21 17.81 11.18
CA ALA A 76 -25.30 16.87 11.82
C ALA A 76 -25.21 15.57 10.97
N ILE A 77 -24.00 15.02 10.86
CA ILE A 77 -23.78 13.72 10.23
C ILE A 77 -23.91 12.66 11.33
N ASP A 78 -25.06 11.99 11.39
CA ASP A 78 -25.44 11.04 12.44
C ASP A 78 -25.64 9.60 11.92
N LYS A 79 -25.47 9.38 10.61
CA LYS A 79 -25.62 8.06 9.98
C LYS A 79 -24.48 7.75 9.03
N VAL A 80 -24.18 6.46 8.96
CA VAL A 80 -23.26 5.87 7.99
C VAL A 80 -24.08 4.89 7.13
N VAL A 81 -24.01 5.04 5.81
CA VAL A 81 -24.65 4.13 4.85
C VAL A 81 -23.54 3.43 4.07
N ILE A 82 -23.50 2.10 4.13
CA ILE A 82 -22.54 1.27 3.38
C ILE A 82 -23.23 0.76 2.12
N HIS A 83 -22.60 1.02 0.98
CA HIS A 83 -23.05 0.52 -0.32
C HIS A 83 -22.11 -0.60 -0.80
N THR A 84 -22.63 -1.41 -1.72
CA THR A 84 -21.92 -2.51 -2.38
C THR A 84 -21.50 -2.11 -3.78
#